data_AF-K1SLV1-F1
#
_entry.id   AF-K1SLV1-F1
#
_cell.length_a   1.000
_cell.length_b   1.000
_cell.length_c   1.000
_cell.angle_alpha   90.00
_cell.angle_beta   90.00
_cell.angle_gamma   90.00
#
_symmetry.space_group_name_H-M   'P 1'
#
loop_
_entity.id
_entity.type
_entity.pdbx_description
1 polymer ?
#
loop_
_entity_poly.entity_id
_entity_poly.type
_entity_poly.pdbx_seq_one_letter_code
_entity_poly.pdbx_strand_id
1 'polypeptide(L)'
;MFLIPGMIAAALAQKGVIQMNETDAAFAIMVKTVLPAGIKGIVTIGFICALVASLAAFFNSCATLFTEDFYKPLKKGMSEAHYVLVGRIATVVVVVLGFAWLPIMMKMDTLYNYLQGIQSLLAPAMVAVFAMGIFFKKITPKAGEYTMIT
;
A
#
# COMPACT_ATOMS: atom_id res chain seq x y z
N MET A 1 -13.38 7.12 -0.74
CA MET A 1 -13.75 6.63 -2.09
C MET A 1 -14.51 5.30 -2.08
N PHE A 2 -14.29 4.39 -1.11
CA PHE A 2 -15.01 3.09 -1.03
C PHE A 2 -16.37 3.11 -0.29
N LEU A 3 -16.71 4.20 0.41
CA LEU A 3 -17.98 4.33 1.13
C LEU A 3 -19.20 4.28 0.21
N ILE A 4 -19.19 5.02 -0.90
CA ILE A 4 -20.34 5.08 -1.83
C ILE A 4 -20.59 3.70 -2.49
N PRO A 5 -19.56 3.02 -3.03
CA PRO A 5 -19.73 1.65 -3.51
C PRO A 5 -20.19 0.65 -2.42
N GLY A 6 -19.65 0.77 -1.20
CA GLY A 6 -20.03 -0.08 -0.07
C GLY A 6 -21.49 0.10 0.36
N MET A 7 -21.98 1.34 0.40
CA MET A 7 -23.38 1.65 0.72
C MET A 7 -24.34 1.13 -0.36
N ILE A 8 -23.98 1.25 -1.64
CA ILE A 8 -24.77 0.70 -2.76
C ILE A 8 -24.82 -0.82 -2.69
N ALA A 9 -23.68 -1.46 -2.40
CA ALA A 9 -23.60 -2.91 -2.30
C ALA A 9 -24.37 -3.44 -1.07
N ALA A 10 -24.35 -2.73 0.06
CA ALA A 10 -25.18 -3.04 1.24
C ALA A 10 -26.68 -2.91 0.97
N ALA A 11 -27.09 -1.87 0.24
CA ALA A 11 -28.49 -1.69 -0.18
C ALA A 11 -28.96 -2.79 -1.15
N LEU A 12 -28.08 -3.30 -2.00
CA LEU A 12 -28.37 -4.41 -2.92
C LEU A 12 -28.36 -5.78 -2.21
N ALA A 13 -27.53 -5.95 -1.17
CA ALA A 13 -27.56 -7.13 -0.31
C ALA A 13 -28.86 -7.23 0.50
N GLN A 14 -29.37 -6.11 1.03
CA GLN A 14 -30.69 -6.05 1.68
C GLN A 14 -31.86 -6.41 0.74
N LYS A 15 -31.70 -6.17 -0.57
CA LYS A 15 -32.68 -6.57 -1.60
C LYS A 15 -32.55 -8.04 -2.04
N GLY A 16 -31.62 -8.81 -1.48
CA GLY A 16 -31.42 -10.23 -1.80
C GLY A 16 -30.74 -10.50 -3.13
N VAL A 17 -30.22 -9.47 -3.81
CA VAL A 17 -29.57 -9.57 -5.13
C VAL A 17 -28.11 -10.02 -5.01
N ILE A 18 -27.49 -9.83 -3.83
CA ILE A 18 -26.06 -10.10 -3.60
C ILE A 18 -25.85 -10.72 -2.21
N GLN A 19 -25.09 -11.82 -2.12
CA GLN A 19 -24.59 -12.35 -0.85
C GLN A 19 -23.25 -11.68 -0.51
N MET A 20 -23.19 -10.97 0.62
CA MET A 20 -21.97 -10.40 1.17
C MET A 20 -21.42 -11.32 2.26
N ASN A 21 -20.55 -12.27 1.90
CA ASN A 21 -19.82 -13.09 2.88
C ASN A 21 -18.54 -12.41 3.37
N GLU A 22 -17.95 -11.50 2.56
CA GLU A 22 -16.75 -10.76 2.91
C GLU A 22 -16.85 -9.29 2.47
N THR A 23 -16.60 -8.37 3.41
CA THR A 23 -16.70 -6.92 3.19
C THR A 23 -15.64 -6.40 2.21
N ASP A 24 -14.47 -7.03 2.18
CA ASP A 24 -13.34 -6.63 1.33
C ASP A 24 -13.58 -6.95 -0.16
N ALA A 25 -14.39 -7.97 -0.46
CA ALA A 25 -14.76 -8.36 -1.83
C ALA A 25 -15.98 -7.61 -2.38
N ALA A 26 -16.61 -6.75 -1.58
CA ALA A 26 -17.88 -6.09 -1.91
C ALA A 26 -17.88 -5.33 -3.24
N PHE A 27 -16.79 -4.62 -3.54
CA PHE A 27 -16.65 -3.84 -4.78
C PHE A 27 -16.58 -4.75 -6.02
N ALA A 28 -15.78 -5.81 -5.95
CA ALA A 28 -15.62 -6.76 -7.06
C ALA A 28 -16.93 -7.50 -7.36
N ILE A 29 -17.68 -7.87 -6.31
CA ILE A 29 -18.98 -8.51 -6.46
C ILE A 29 -19.98 -7.55 -7.11
N MET A 30 -20.02 -6.27 -6.72
CA MET A 30 -20.92 -5.28 -7.31
C MET A 30 -20.64 -5.04 -8.80
N VAL A 31 -19.38 -4.92 -9.19
CA VAL A 31 -18.99 -4.79 -10.62
C VAL A 31 -19.45 -6.02 -11.42
N LYS A 32 -19.39 -7.22 -10.83
CA LYS A 32 -19.79 -8.47 -11.47
C LYS A 32 -21.30 -8.61 -11.62
N THR A 33 -22.09 -8.20 -10.62
CA THR A 33 -23.55 -8.43 -10.57
C THR A 33 -24.37 -7.30 -11.17
N VAL A 34 -23.90 -6.05 -11.08
CA VAL A 34 -24.70 -4.86 -11.45
C VAL A 34 -24.48 -4.40 -12.89
N LEU A 35 -23.30 -4.64 -13.48
CA LEU A 35 -22.96 -4.09 -14.79
C LEU A 35 -23.40 -4.99 -15.97
N PRO A 36 -23.92 -4.40 -17.06
CA PRO A 36 -24.26 -5.12 -18.30
C PRO A 36 -23.00 -5.63 -19.03
N ALA A 37 -23.21 -6.62 -19.90
CA ALA A 37 -22.15 -7.16 -20.76
C ALA A 37 -21.54 -6.03 -21.64
N GLY A 38 -20.22 -6.06 -21.85
CA GLY A 38 -19.46 -4.97 -22.49
C GLY A 38 -18.84 -4.02 -21.47
N ILE A 39 -19.63 -3.24 -20.72
CA ILE A 39 -19.13 -2.29 -19.71
C ILE A 39 -18.40 -3.01 -18.58
N LYS A 40 -18.88 -4.20 -18.20
CA LYS A 40 -18.23 -5.06 -17.22
C LYS A 40 -16.76 -5.36 -17.56
N GLY A 41 -16.47 -5.61 -18.84
CA GLY A 41 -15.10 -5.87 -19.31
C GLY A 41 -14.21 -4.65 -19.17
N ILE A 42 -14.71 -3.48 -19.60
CA ILE A 42 -13.98 -2.21 -19.50
C ILE A 42 -13.64 -1.88 -18.04
N VAL A 43 -14.63 -1.98 -17.14
CA VAL A 43 -14.42 -1.67 -15.72
C VAL A 43 -13.47 -2.66 -15.07
N THR A 44 -13.57 -3.96 -15.38
CA THR A 44 -12.68 -4.99 -14.83
C THR A 44 -11.23 -4.76 -15.26
N ILE A 45 -11.00 -4.49 -16.55
CA ILE A 45 -9.65 -4.21 -17.07
C ILE A 45 -9.11 -2.92 -16.47
N GLY A 46 -9.93 -1.85 -16.41
CA GLY A 46 -9.53 -0.59 -15.78
C GLY A 46 -9.12 -0.75 -14.32
N PHE A 47 -9.85 -1.57 -13.57
CA PHE A 47 -9.51 -1.89 -12.18
C PHE A 47 -8.18 -2.63 -12.07
N ILE A 48 -7.96 -3.68 -12.89
CA ILE A 48 -6.68 -4.41 -12.92
C ILE A 48 -5.53 -3.48 -13.30
N CYS A 49 -5.70 -2.65 -14.33
CA CYS A 49 -4.70 -1.67 -14.75
C CYS A 49 -4.36 -0.69 -13.64
N ALA A 50 -5.37 -0.16 -12.92
CA ALA A 50 -5.15 0.74 -11.79
C ALA A 50 -4.37 0.06 -10.67
N LEU A 51 -4.70 -1.19 -10.33
CA LEU A 51 -3.98 -1.97 -9.33
C LEU A 51 -2.51 -2.21 -9.72
N VAL A 52 -2.26 -2.62 -10.97
CA VAL A 52 -0.91 -2.86 -11.49
C VAL A 52 -0.09 -1.56 -11.49
N ALA A 53 -0.70 -0.45 -11.90
CA ALA A 53 -0.04 0.86 -11.88
C ALA A 53 0.34 1.29 -10.45
N SER A 54 -0.56 1.13 -9.47
CA SER A 54 -0.28 1.45 -8.07
C SER A 54 0.81 0.54 -7.48
N LEU A 55 0.78 -0.77 -7.77
CA LEU A 55 1.80 -1.72 -7.33
C LEU A 55 3.17 -1.40 -7.95
N ALA A 56 3.22 -1.09 -9.25
CA ALA A 56 4.44 -0.72 -9.93
C ALA A 56 5.07 0.54 -9.32
N ALA A 57 4.26 1.56 -9.02
CA ALA A 57 4.73 2.77 -8.33
C ALA A 57 5.26 2.45 -6.93
N PHE A 58 4.55 1.63 -6.15
CA PHE A 58 4.98 1.22 -4.82
C PHE A 58 6.33 0.48 -4.84
N PHE A 59 6.47 -0.51 -5.71
CA PHE A 59 7.71 -1.28 -5.84
C PHE A 59 8.89 -0.45 -6.36
N ASN A 60 8.64 0.52 -7.23
CA ASN A 60 9.66 1.44 -7.70
C ASN A 60 10.15 2.38 -6.58
N SER A 61 9.24 2.88 -5.74
CA SER A 61 9.59 3.66 -4.55
C SER A 61 10.41 2.84 -3.55
N CYS A 62 10.01 1.59 -3.27
CA CYS A 62 10.79 0.70 -2.39
C CYS A 62 12.19 0.42 -2.95
N ALA A 63 12.31 0.19 -4.25
CA ALA A 63 13.60 -0.01 -4.91
C ALA A 63 14.50 1.20 -4.72
N THR A 64 13.96 2.41 -4.96
CA THR A 64 14.70 3.67 -4.85
C THR A 64 15.12 3.94 -3.41
N LEU A 65 14.21 3.80 -2.45
CA LEU A 65 14.51 3.91 -1.02
C LEU A 65 15.64 2.96 -0.62
N PHE A 66 15.54 1.68 -1.02
CA PHE A 66 16.58 0.71 -0.69
C PHE A 66 17.93 1.05 -1.35
N THR A 67 17.93 1.44 -2.62
CA THR A 67 19.16 1.74 -3.34
C THR A 67 19.83 3.01 -2.85
N GLU A 68 19.09 4.11 -2.73
CA GLU A 68 19.63 5.43 -2.41
C GLU A 68 19.89 5.62 -0.92
N ASP A 69 18.99 5.13 -0.05
CA ASP A 69 19.11 5.38 1.39
C ASP A 69 19.91 4.30 2.12
N PHE A 70 19.90 3.05 1.65
CA PHE A 70 20.60 1.94 2.30
C PHE A 70 21.85 1.48 1.53
N TYR A 71 21.71 1.15 0.25
CA TYR A 71 22.80 0.49 -0.49
C TYR A 71 23.93 1.44 -0.91
N LYS A 72 23.60 2.59 -1.51
CA LYS A 72 24.55 3.57 -2.03
C LYS A 72 25.43 4.20 -0.94
N PRO A 73 24.94 4.48 0.29
CA PRO A 73 25.79 4.94 1.38
C PRO A 73 26.79 3.87 1.84
N LEU A 74 26.40 2.59 1.82
CA LEU A 74 27.26 1.46 2.20
C LEU A 74 28.31 1.15 1.13
N LYS A 75 27.96 1.23 -0.15
CA LYS A 75 28.83 0.86 -1.27
C LYS A 75 28.89 1.95 -2.33
N LYS A 76 29.72 2.96 -2.07
CA LYS A 76 29.92 4.13 -2.93
C LYS A 76 30.79 3.81 -4.15
N GLY A 77 30.63 4.61 -5.21
CA GLY A 77 31.50 4.58 -6.40
C GLY A 77 31.17 3.50 -7.45
N MET A 78 30.02 2.83 -7.34
CA MET A 78 29.54 1.91 -8.37
C MET A 78 28.89 2.67 -9.53
N SER A 79 28.77 2.02 -10.69
CA SER A 79 28.10 2.58 -11.87
C SER A 79 26.58 2.68 -11.66
N GLU A 80 25.92 3.60 -12.39
CA GLU A 80 24.45 3.73 -12.38
C GLU A 80 23.75 2.42 -12.77
N ALA A 81 24.30 1.68 -13.74
CA ALA A 81 23.77 0.37 -14.14
C ALA A 81 23.78 -0.65 -12.99
N HIS A 82 24.79 -0.57 -12.10
CA HIS A 82 24.86 -1.42 -10.90
C HIS A 82 23.75 -1.07 -9.91
N TYR A 83 23.53 0.22 -9.62
CA TYR A 83 22.45 0.63 -8.72
C TYR A 83 21.06 0.26 -9.27
N VAL A 84 20.85 0.36 -10.58
CA VAL A 84 19.60 -0.12 -11.22
C VAL A 84 19.43 -1.63 -11.06
N LEU A 85 20.50 -2.42 -11.21
CA LEU A 85 20.44 -3.87 -11.00
C LEU A 85 20.08 -4.20 -9.54
N VAL A 86 20.70 -3.51 -8.58
CA VAL A 86 20.40 -3.68 -7.15
C VAL A 86 18.95 -3.29 -6.85
N GLY A 87 18.45 -2.21 -7.43
CA GLY A 87 17.04 -1.80 -7.30
C GLY A 87 16.08 -2.87 -7.82
N ARG A 88 16.38 -3.47 -8.98
CA ARG A 88 15.58 -4.59 -9.52
C ARG A 88 15.58 -5.80 -8.58
N ILE A 89 16.73 -6.16 -8.01
CA ILE A 89 16.83 -7.27 -7.04
C ILE A 89 16.02 -6.93 -5.79
N ALA A 90 16.11 -5.71 -5.27
CA ALA A 90 15.33 -5.25 -4.13
C ALA A 90 13.82 -5.35 -4.39
N THR A 91 13.35 -4.95 -5.57
CA THR A 91 11.95 -5.16 -5.97
C THR A 91 11.53 -6.63 -5.91
N VAL A 92 12.33 -7.54 -6.48
CA VAL A 92 12.02 -8.98 -6.45
C VAL A 92 11.92 -9.50 -5.02
N VAL A 93 12.85 -9.10 -4.15
CA VAL A 93 12.83 -9.49 -2.73
C VAL A 93 11.57 -8.97 -2.04
N VAL A 94 11.22 -7.70 -2.22
CA VAL A 94 10.00 -7.11 -1.64
C VAL A 94 8.74 -7.84 -2.12
N VAL A 95 8.67 -8.20 -3.40
CA VAL A 95 7.55 -8.98 -3.97
C VAL A 95 7.44 -10.35 -3.30
N VAL A 96 8.55 -11.07 -3.17
CA VAL A 96 8.58 -12.40 -2.52
C VAL A 96 8.14 -12.31 -1.05
N LEU A 97 8.64 -11.31 -0.32
CA LEU A 97 8.23 -11.06 1.06
C LEU A 97 6.74 -10.71 1.16
N GLY A 98 6.20 -9.94 0.22
CA GLY A 98 4.78 -9.64 0.14
C GLY A 98 3.91 -10.89 -0.03
N PHE A 99 4.30 -11.80 -0.92
CA PHE A 99 3.62 -13.09 -1.08
C PHE A 99 3.71 -13.96 0.18
N ALA A 100 4.88 -13.98 0.84
CA ALA A 100 5.07 -14.71 2.10
C ALA A 100 4.20 -14.15 3.24
N TRP A 101 3.77 -12.89 3.15
CA TRP A 101 2.95 -12.23 4.17
C TRP A 101 1.43 -12.43 4.00
N LEU A 102 0.97 -12.86 2.82
CA LEU A 102 -0.43 -13.18 2.55
C LEU A 102 -1.13 -14.07 3.60
N PRO A 103 -0.54 -15.20 4.08
CA PRO A 103 -1.21 -16.06 5.05
C PRO A 103 -1.46 -15.38 6.40
N ILE A 104 -0.68 -14.36 6.76
CA ILE A 104 -0.88 -13.58 7.98
C ILE A 104 -2.08 -12.65 7.80
N MET A 105 -2.20 -12.00 6.63
CA MET A 105 -3.33 -11.14 6.32
C MET A 105 -4.66 -11.90 6.31
N MET A 106 -4.66 -13.15 5.81
CA MET A 106 -5.87 -13.99 5.78
C MET A 106 -6.40 -14.41 7.16
N LYS A 107 -5.60 -14.24 8.23
CA LYS A 107 -6.01 -14.55 9.60
C LYS A 107 -6.63 -13.35 10.34
N MET A 108 -6.70 -12.17 9.71
CA MET A 108 -7.19 -10.94 10.35
C MET A 108 -8.62 -10.62 9.92
N ASP A 109 -9.41 -10.02 10.82
CA ASP A 109 -10.86 -9.83 10.65
C ASP A 109 -11.26 -8.96 9.45
N THR A 110 -10.54 -7.85 9.19
CA THR A 110 -10.80 -6.98 8.03
C THR A 110 -9.51 -6.30 7.57
N LEU A 111 -9.30 -6.25 6.24
CA LEU A 111 -8.12 -5.60 5.66
C LEU A 111 -8.01 -4.13 6.05
N TYR A 112 -9.15 -3.44 6.13
CA TYR A 112 -9.20 -2.02 6.47
C TYR A 112 -8.64 -1.73 7.87
N ASN A 113 -9.08 -2.48 8.89
CA ASN A 113 -8.62 -2.26 10.26
C ASN A 113 -7.13 -2.54 10.41
N TYR A 114 -6.62 -3.54 9.69
CA TYR A 114 -5.19 -3.84 9.66
C TYR A 114 -4.37 -2.68 9.06
N LEU A 115 -4.76 -2.20 7.87
CA LEU A 115 -4.08 -1.08 7.22
C LEU A 115 -4.15 0.20 8.04
N GLN A 116 -5.27 0.44 8.73
CA GLN A 116 -5.42 1.60 9.59
C GLN A 116 -4.56 1.47 10.86
N GLY A 117 -4.44 0.26 11.43
CA GLY A 117 -3.58 0.00 12.59
C GLY A 117 -2.10 0.31 12.32
N ILE A 118 -1.56 -0.13 11.18
CA ILE A 118 -0.18 0.16 10.79
C ILE A 118 0.03 1.67 10.58
N GLN A 119 -0.88 2.32 9.86
CA GLN A 119 -0.79 3.77 9.60
C GLN A 119 -0.92 4.58 10.88
N SER A 120 -1.79 4.17 11.81
CA SER A 120 -1.98 4.85 13.09
C SER A 120 -0.75 4.79 13.98
N LEU A 121 0.12 3.78 13.81
CA LEU A 121 1.37 3.69 14.54
C LEU A 121 2.46 4.58 13.91
N LEU A 122 2.62 4.52 12.59
CA LEU A 122 3.74 5.16 11.90
C LEU A 122 3.49 6.64 11.58
N ALA A 123 2.26 7.02 11.20
CA ALA A 123 1.96 8.37 10.73
C ALA A 123 2.17 9.45 11.81
N PRO A 124 1.73 9.28 13.06
CA PRO A 124 1.94 10.30 14.10
C PRO A 124 3.41 10.55 14.40
N ALA A 125 4.22 9.48 14.44
CA ALA A 125 5.66 9.59 14.72
C ALA A 125 6.38 10.36 13.60
N MET A 126 6.10 10.04 12.33
CA MET A 126 6.66 10.77 11.18
C MET A 126 6.24 12.24 11.20
N VAL A 127 4.96 12.52 11.43
CA VAL A 127 4.44 13.90 11.50
C VAL A 127 5.11 14.67 12.64
N ALA A 128 5.28 14.06 13.82
CA ALA A 128 5.95 14.70 14.95
C ALA A 128 7.39 15.08 14.60
N VAL A 129 8.18 14.15 14.03
CA VAL A 129 9.58 14.40 13.66
C VAL A 129 9.70 15.47 12.57
N PHE A 130 8.88 15.40 11.51
CA PHE A 130 8.89 16.40 10.44
C PHE A 130 8.43 17.78 10.91
N ALA A 131 7.34 17.86 11.68
CA ALA A 131 6.87 19.12 12.24
C ALA A 131 7.94 19.75 13.14
N MET A 132 8.51 18.94 14.04
CA MET A 132 9.59 19.38 14.91
C MET A 132 10.81 19.89 14.12
N GLY A 133 11.25 19.16 13.08
CA GLY A 133 12.37 19.57 12.23
C GLY A 133 12.13 20.84 11.42
N ILE A 134 10.89 21.11 11.00
CA ILE A 134 10.51 22.31 10.24
C ILE A 134 10.41 23.54 11.16
N PHE A 135 9.75 23.40 12.32
CA PHE A 135 9.45 24.55 13.19
C PHE A 135 10.59 24.91 14.16
N PHE A 136 11.51 23.99 14.45
CA PHE A 136 12.57 24.22 15.44
C PHE A 136 13.98 24.02 14.87
N LYS A 137 14.72 25.12 14.71
CA LYS A 137 16.12 25.13 14.22
C LYS A 137 17.15 24.44 15.12
N LYS A 138 16.78 24.04 16.34
CA LYS A 138 17.68 23.43 17.35
C LYS A 138 17.59 21.91 17.44
N ILE A 139 16.76 21.27 16.61
CA ILE A 139 16.54 19.83 16.72
C ILE A 139 17.68 19.06 16.07
N THR A 140 18.17 18.08 16.82
CA THR A 140 19.30 17.24 16.42
C THR A 140 18.80 15.92 15.83
N PRO A 141 19.57 15.27 14.93
CA PRO A 141 19.19 13.99 14.34
C PRO A 141 18.87 12.92 15.39
N LYS A 142 19.62 12.89 16.50
CA LYS A 142 19.39 11.96 17.61
C LYS A 142 18.01 12.13 18.27
N ALA A 143 17.50 13.36 18.39
CA ALA A 143 16.17 13.59 18.95
C ALA A 143 15.07 13.02 18.05
N GLY A 144 15.24 13.10 16.73
CA GLY A 144 14.34 12.49 15.75
C GLY A 144 14.31 10.96 15.86
N GLU A 145 15.47 10.32 16.00
CA GLU A 145 15.56 8.86 16.20
C GLU A 145 14.80 8.41 17.45
N TYR A 146 14.98 9.10 18.59
CA TYR A 146 14.28 8.77 19.84
C TYR A 146 12.75 8.90 19.72
N THR A 147 12.26 9.92 18.99
CA THR A 147 10.81 10.11 18.75
C THR A 147 10.20 9.06 17.82
N MET A 148 11.00 8.42 16.95
CA MET A 148 10.49 7.33 16.11
C MET A 148 10.45 5.98 16.82
N ILE A 149 11.27 5.80 17.86
CA ILE A 149 11.37 4.55 18.63
C ILE A 149 10.39 4.53 19.81
N THR A 150 10.06 5.70 20.37
CA THR A 150 9.16 5.89 21.53
C THR A 150 7.73 6.10 21.08
#